data_AF-A0A9X3TNP7-F1
#
_entry.id   AF-A0A9X3TNP7-F1
#
_cell.length_a   1.000
_cell.length_b   1.000
_cell.length_c   1.000
_cell.angle_alpha   90.00
_cell.angle_beta   90.00
_cell.angle_gamma   90.00
#
_symmetry.space_group_name_H-M   'P 1'
#
loop_
_entity.id
_entity.type
_entity.pdbx_description
1 polymer ?
#
loop_
_entity_poly.entity_id
_entity_poly.type
_entity_poly.pdbx_seq_one_letter_code
_entity_poly.pdbx_strand_id
1 'polypeptide(L)'
;MLAQEMGVIFTRHAEQMTAKRWTEFIQQLENKGLYVVIETDTNGRVMSPFGGLVPMPCKDETLHILTEEELQQRGLPRGHHIITKPKAKAVTT
;
A
#
# COMPACT_ATOMS: atom_id res chain seq x y z
N MET A 1 -1.63 -10.87 6.10
CA MET A 1 -0.63 -10.73 5.01
C MET A 1 -0.60 -9.30 4.49
N LEU A 2 -1.72 -8.76 3.97
CA LEU A 2 -1.80 -7.41 3.39
C LEU A 2 -1.28 -6.28 4.29
N ALA A 3 -1.58 -6.30 5.60
CA ALA A 3 -1.02 -5.33 6.55
C ALA A 3 0.53 -5.38 6.54
N GLN A 4 1.13 -6.56 6.69
CA GLN A 4 2.59 -6.68 6.65
C GLN A 4 3.18 -6.19 5.31
N GLU A 5 2.52 -6.46 4.18
CA GLU A 5 2.94 -5.94 2.87
C GLU A 5 2.90 -4.41 2.83
N MET A 6 1.81 -3.80 3.30
CA MET A 6 1.64 -2.34 3.37
C MET A 6 2.67 -1.68 4.30
N GLY A 7 2.97 -2.31 5.44
CA GLY A 7 3.97 -1.80 6.38
C GLY A 7 5.39 -1.84 5.81
N VAL A 8 5.70 -2.83 4.97
CA VAL A 8 7.00 -2.92 4.27
C VAL A 8 7.10 -1.90 3.13
N ILE A 9 6.01 -1.70 2.38
CA ILE A 9 5.96 -0.75 1.26
C ILE A 9 6.05 0.70 1.76
N PHE A 10 5.47 1.00 2.93
CA PHE A 10 5.47 2.34 3.52
C PHE A 10 6.76 2.60 4.32
N THR A 11 7.83 2.93 3.60
CA THR A 11 9.20 2.92 4.12
C THR A 11 9.46 3.97 5.18
N ARG A 12 8.75 5.11 5.12
CA ARG A 12 8.88 6.21 6.09
C ARG A 12 8.56 5.83 7.53
N HIS A 13 7.79 4.77 7.76
CA HIS A 13 7.47 4.31 9.11
C HIS A 13 7.93 2.88 9.38
N ALA A 14 8.52 2.18 8.41
CA ALA A 14 9.01 0.82 8.57
C ALA A 14 10.05 0.67 9.70
N GLU A 15 10.86 1.69 9.95
CA GLU A 15 11.82 1.68 11.08
C GLU A 15 11.16 1.84 12.46
N GLN A 16 9.96 2.45 12.52
CA GLN A 16 9.28 2.78 13.78
C GLN A 16 8.06 1.89 14.06
N MET A 17 7.63 1.11 13.08
CA MET A 17 6.33 0.45 13.10
C MET A 17 6.49 -1.03 12.76
N THR A 18 6.42 -1.85 13.79
CA THR A 18 6.46 -3.31 13.64
C THR A 18 5.22 -3.81 12.90
N ALA A 19 5.32 -4.98 12.27
CA ALA A 19 4.18 -5.64 11.60
C ALA A 19 2.96 -5.79 12.51
N LYS A 20 3.17 -5.98 13.82
CA LYS A 20 2.11 -6.04 14.83
C LYS A 20 1.37 -4.70 14.95
N ARG A 21 2.10 -3.59 15.13
CA ARG A 21 1.50 -2.25 15.25
C ARG A 21 0.75 -1.86 13.98
N TRP A 22 1.26 -2.26 12.83
CA TRP A 22 0.56 -2.00 11.58
C TRP A 22 -0.71 -2.83 11.42
N THR A 23 -0.70 -4.08 11.86
CA THR A 23 -1.92 -4.90 11.90
C THR A 23 -2.97 -4.29 12.83
N GLU A 24 -2.56 -3.83 14.01
CA GLU A 24 -3.45 -3.12 14.95
C GLU A 24 -4.00 -1.81 14.35
N PHE A 25 -3.17 -1.05 13.65
CA PHE A 25 -3.57 0.17 12.96
C PHE A 25 -4.62 -0.09 11.88
N ILE A 26 -4.37 -1.09 11.01
CA ILE A 26 -5.31 -1.49 9.96
C ILE A 26 -6.64 -1.91 10.57
N GLN A 27 -6.63 -2.74 11.62
CA GLN A 27 -7.85 -3.20 12.27
C GLN A 27 -8.64 -2.05 12.92
N GLN A 28 -7.96 -1.04 13.49
CA GLN A 28 -8.63 0.15 14.01
C GLN A 28 -9.29 0.99 12.93
N LEU A 29 -8.71 1.03 11.72
CA LEU A 29 -9.31 1.72 10.58
C LEU A 29 -10.52 0.96 10.05
N GLU A 30 -10.43 -0.37 9.89
CA GLU A 30 -11.55 -1.20 9.46
C GLU A 30 -12.77 -1.06 10.39
N ASN A 31 -12.53 -1.04 11.71
CA ASN A 31 -13.57 -0.83 12.71
C ASN A 31 -14.27 0.54 12.60
N LYS A 32 -13.61 1.52 11.96
CA LYS A 32 -14.14 2.86 11.69
C LYS A 32 -14.69 3.02 10.27
N GLY A 33 -14.72 1.96 9.47
CA GLY A 33 -15.11 2.02 8.05
C GLY A 33 -14.11 2.78 7.18
N LEU A 34 -12.85 2.85 7.62
CA LEU A 34 -11.76 3.51 6.91
C LEU A 34 -10.81 2.48 6.31
N TYR A 35 -10.27 2.80 5.14
CA TYR A 35 -9.42 1.93 4.37
C TYR A 35 -8.16 2.65 3.93
N VAL A 36 -7.06 1.90 3.85
CA VAL A 36 -5.76 2.42 3.46
C VAL A 36 -5.55 2.12 1.98
N VAL A 37 -5.17 3.14 1.22
CA VAL A 37 -4.73 3.01 -0.15
C VAL A 37 -3.31 3.54 -0.26
N ILE A 38 -2.38 2.66 -0.60
CA ILE A 38 -1.00 3.02 -0.89
C ILE A 38 -0.85 3.14 -2.40
N GLU A 39 -0.57 4.33 -2.88
CA GLU A 39 -0.18 4.55 -4.27
C GLU A 39 1.34 4.56 -4.38
N THR A 40 1.91 3.75 -5.26
CA THR A 40 3.35 3.65 -5.52
C THR A 40 3.62 3.72 -7.03
N ASP A 41 4.80 4.15 -7.43
CA ASP A 41 5.26 4.14 -8.82
C ASP A 41 5.90 2.80 -9.26
N THR A 42 6.06 1.86 -8.33
CA THR A 42 6.56 0.51 -8.59
C THR A 42 5.46 -0.54 -8.48
N ASN A 43 5.76 -1.77 -8.89
CA ASN A 43 4.86 -2.92 -8.69
C ASN A 43 4.76 -3.36 -7.20
N GLY A 44 5.42 -2.67 -6.27
CA GLY A 44 5.42 -2.93 -4.84
C GLY A 44 6.02 -4.29 -4.44
N ARG A 45 6.61 -5.03 -5.38
CA ARG A 45 7.04 -6.42 -5.20
C ARG A 45 8.33 -6.74 -5.95
N VAL A 46 9.22 -7.50 -5.31
CA VAL A 46 10.48 -7.96 -5.88
C VAL A 46 10.59 -9.49 -5.80
N MET A 47 11.31 -10.11 -6.72
CA MET A 47 11.63 -11.55 -6.63
C MET A 47 12.60 -11.80 -5.47
N SER A 48 12.24 -12.74 -4.59
CA SER A 48 13.10 -13.21 -3.51
C SER A 48 14.20 -14.15 -4.06
N PRO A 49 15.40 -14.17 -3.45
CA PRO A 49 16.46 -15.15 -3.77
C PRO A 49 16.02 -16.61 -3.62
N PHE A 50 15.02 -16.87 -2.78
CA PHE A 50 14.45 -18.20 -2.55
C PHE A 50 13.23 -18.51 -3.44
N GLY A 51 12.94 -17.65 -4.42
CA GLY A 51 11.74 -17.73 -5.25
C GLY A 51 10.52 -17.05 -4.62
N GLY A 52 9.56 -16.68 -5.45
CA GLY A 52 8.34 -15.95 -5.04
C GLY A 52 8.51 -14.43 -5.00
N LEU A 53 7.39 -13.71 -5.01
CA LEU A 53 7.33 -12.25 -4.92
C LEU A 53 7.16 -11.82 -3.47
N VAL A 54 8.00 -10.88 -3.02
CA VAL A 54 7.93 -10.28 -1.68
C VAL A 54 7.72 -8.77 -1.77
N PRO A 55 7.07 -8.14 -0.78
CA PRO A 55 6.89 -6.68 -0.76
C PRO A 55 8.23 -5.94 -0.81
N MET A 56 8.27 -4.85 -1.55
CA MET A 56 9.46 -4.01 -1.70
C MET A 56 9.26 -2.65 -1.04
N PRO A 57 10.19 -2.21 -0.17
CA PRO A 57 10.31 -0.82 0.26
C PRO A 57 10.28 0.14 -0.93
N CYS A 58 9.31 1.05 -0.97
CA CYS A 58 9.22 2.10 -1.98
C CYS A 58 9.78 3.44 -1.44
N LYS A 59 10.34 4.28 -2.29
CA LYS A 59 10.79 5.62 -1.88
C LYS A 59 9.72 6.69 -2.14
N ASP A 60 8.90 6.46 -3.16
CA ASP A 60 7.90 7.38 -3.68
C ASP A 60 6.51 6.74 -3.57
N GLU A 61 5.99 6.73 -2.35
CA GLU A 61 4.65 6.27 -2.04
C GLU A 61 3.77 7.35 -1.39
N THR A 62 2.48 7.30 -1.66
CA THR A 62 1.47 8.17 -1.05
C THR A 62 0.45 7.30 -0.33
N LEU A 63 0.20 7.59 0.95
CA LEU A 63 -0.81 6.90 1.74
C LEU A 63 -2.07 7.76 1.82
N HIS A 64 -3.19 7.15 1.45
CA HIS A 64 -4.53 7.73 1.58
C HIS A 64 -5.32 6.90 2.60
N ILE A 65 -6.08 7.57 3.46
CA ILE A 65 -7.09 6.95 4.31
C ILE A 65 -8.43 7.39 3.74
N LEU A 66 -9.23 6.44 3.27
CA LEU A 66 -10.45 6.69 2.51
C LEU A 66 -11.65 5.96 3.14
N THR A 67 -12.84 6.53 2.98
CA THR A 67 -14.10 5.84 3.29
C THR A 67 -14.48 4.85 2.20
N GLU A 68 -15.51 4.04 2.44
CA GLU A 68 -16.05 3.13 1.42
C GLU A 68 -16.58 3.89 0.19
N GLU A 69 -17.22 5.03 0.39
CA GLU A 69 -17.75 5.87 -0.69
C GLU A 69 -16.60 6.43 -1.55
N GLU A 70 -15.52 6.88 -0.91
CA GLU A 70 -14.34 7.41 -1.61
C GLU A 70 -13.59 6.30 -2.38
N LEU A 71 -13.58 5.06 -1.86
CA LEU A 71 -13.08 3.91 -2.61
C LEU A 71 -13.92 3.63 -3.86
N GLN A 72 -15.24 3.64 -3.73
CA GLN A 72 -16.15 3.42 -4.86
C GLN A 72 -16.01 4.51 -5.93
N GLN A 73 -15.84 5.77 -5.53
CA GLN A 73 -15.57 6.88 -6.46
C GLN A 73 -14.26 6.68 -7.24
N ARG A 74 -13.28 5.98 -6.65
CA ARG A 74 -12.02 5.60 -7.30
C ARG A 74 -12.10 4.27 -8.06
N GLY A 75 -13.26 3.63 -8.10
CA GLY A 75 -13.46 2.32 -8.74
C GLY A 75 -12.81 1.16 -8.00
N LEU A 76 -12.52 1.33 -6.70
CA LEU A 76 -11.91 0.31 -5.86
C LEU A 76 -12.98 -0.44 -5.06
N PRO A 77 -12.85 -1.77 -4.91
CA PRO A 77 -13.74 -2.52 -4.04
C PRO A 77 -13.44 -2.19 -2.57
N ARG A 78 -14.38 -2.46 -1.68
CA ARG A 78 -14.20 -2.28 -0.23
C ARG A 78 -12.98 -3.07 0.28
N GLY A 79 -12.03 -2.37 0.89
CA GLY A 79 -10.83 -2.97 1.45
C GLY A 79 -9.60 -2.07 1.31
N HIS A 80 -8.48 -2.54 1.84
CA HIS A 80 -7.20 -1.85 1.72
C HIS A 80 -6.52 -2.21 0.39
N HIS A 81 -5.83 -1.26 -0.23
CA HIS A 81 -5.26 -1.43 -1.57
C HIS A 81 -3.82 -0.94 -1.67
N ILE A 82 -3.05 -1.60 -2.53
CA ILE A 82 -1.77 -1.11 -3.04
C ILE A 82 -1.95 -0.94 -4.55
N ILE A 83 -1.77 0.28 -5.03
CA ILE A 83 -2.01 0.66 -6.43
C ILE A 83 -0.71 1.14 -7.02
N THR A 84 -0.34 0.57 -8.16
CA THR A 84 0.75 1.08 -8.97
C THR A 84 0.22 2.20 -9.87
N LYS A 85 0.75 3.41 -9.72
CA LYS A 85 0.52 4.48 -10.68
C LYS A 85 1.08 4.02 -12.03
N PRO A 86 0.32 4.13 -13.12
CA PRO A 86 0.90 3.91 -14.44
C PRO A 86 2.06 4.90 -14.58
N LYS A 87 3.28 4.40 -14.83
CA LYS A 87 4.40 5.25 -15.19
C LYS A 87 3.92 6.14 -16.33
N ALA A 88 3.90 7.46 -16.11
CA ALA A 88 3.70 8.39 -17.19
C ALA A 88 4.75 8.02 -18.24
N LYS A 89 4.31 7.58 -19.43
CA LYS A 89 5.23 7.38 -20.56
C LYS A 89 5.96 8.70 -20.70
N ALA A 90 7.26 8.71 -20.42
CA ALA A 90 8.10 9.83 -20.76
C ALA A 90 7.93 10.02 -22.27
N VAL A 91 7.20 11.05 -22.66
CA VAL A 91 7.12 11.50 -24.05
C VAL A 91 8.54 11.95 -24.36
N THR A 92 9.32 11.05 -24.97
CA THR A 92 10.63 11.37 -25.50
C THR A 92 10.36 12.31 -26.66
N THR A 93 10.67 13.58 -26.47
CA THR A 93 10.60 14.61 -27.50
C THR A 93 11.99 14.78 -28.09
#